data_AF-A0A958KEC7-F1
#
_entry.id   AF-A0A958KEC7-F1
#
_cell.length_a   1.000
_cell.length_b   1.000
_cell.length_c   1.000
_cell.angle_alpha   90.00
_cell.angle_beta   90.00
_cell.angle_gamma   90.00
#
_symmetry.space_group_name_H-M   'P 1'
#
loop_
_entity.id
_entity.type
_entity.pdbx_description
1 polymer ?
#
loop_
_entity_poly.entity_id
_entity_poly.type
_entity_poly.pdbx_seq_one_letter_code
_entity_poly.pdbx_strand_id
1 'polypeptide(L)'
;MRLSFKIIVTAVAAFVFLNLGCNKNPLGDDSQDSSFSPGTSFDTQAPTAPASIVLSGVASTTMTPTATWGDSTDDSGVTGYEVALGTSQGGEEVQPYSDLGITNSYQFSSLSPALTTATAFFISVRAKDEAGNIGEAVSASFYSPGLATSNGAFQYPDTTFAVSCLEYLNSISYNSEGDGLYWLDPDGAGGNSELKAHCDMTRDGGGWTLFSNRRIHGSNIESCQTGLNSFFQNACGSPDLITSADSYSLGNTSVRENILSSGEWLFVQFDGSDVEDSDDAFIIHHGSDLFFTSTGVLNRTAVTKVCDINNSNCDSAGVEFLWAGDGYFSSARCNTGYSPAGVTYFGNYGYCHNGNANYNANSLFGNRDQYVETKLWGHPSGGGAYYERIFLR
;
A
#
# COMPACT_ATOMS: atom_id res chain seq x y z
N MET A 1 -59.81 -20.58 7.69
CA MET A 1 -58.37 -20.34 7.80
C MET A 1 -57.77 -21.49 8.62
N ARG A 2 -57.14 -22.47 7.97
CA ARG A 2 -56.50 -23.64 8.60
C ARG A 2 -55.25 -23.95 7.78
N LEU A 3 -54.07 -23.95 8.42
CA LEU A 3 -52.83 -24.64 8.00
C LEU A 3 -51.98 -24.71 9.30
N SER A 4 -51.87 -25.86 9.94
CA SER A 4 -50.83 -26.91 9.79
C SER A 4 -49.41 -26.47 10.19
N PHE A 5 -48.96 -26.90 11.37
CA PHE A 5 -47.55 -27.05 11.75
C PHE A 5 -47.32 -28.51 12.15
N LYS A 6 -46.36 -29.18 11.50
CA LYS A 6 -45.81 -30.49 11.87
C LYS A 6 -44.39 -30.24 12.40
N ILE A 7 -44.15 -30.60 13.66
CA ILE A 7 -42.81 -30.76 14.23
C ILE A 7 -42.59 -32.26 14.43
N ILE A 8 -41.54 -32.79 13.82
CA ILE A 8 -41.04 -34.16 14.00
C ILE A 8 -39.96 -34.07 15.07
N VAL A 9 -40.13 -34.81 16.17
CA VAL A 9 -39.13 -35.01 17.23
C VAL A 9 -38.52 -36.40 17.05
N THR A 10 -37.19 -36.50 16.99
CA THR A 10 -36.47 -37.77 16.89
C THR A 10 -35.67 -38.03 18.16
N ALA A 11 -36.02 -39.17 18.78
CA ALA A 11 -35.25 -40.09 19.65
C ALA A 11 -34.33 -39.56 20.77
N VAL A 12 -34.71 -39.87 22.01
CA VAL A 12 -33.80 -40.09 23.16
C VAL A 12 -33.68 -41.60 23.36
N ALA A 13 -32.46 -42.12 23.37
CA ALA A 13 -32.17 -43.54 23.61
C ALA A 13 -32.30 -43.89 25.10
N ALA A 14 -33.04 -44.96 25.39
CA ALA A 14 -33.25 -45.48 26.73
C ALA A 14 -32.15 -46.51 27.09
N PHE A 15 -31.52 -46.33 28.25
CA PHE A 15 -30.65 -47.31 28.90
C PHE A 15 -31.51 -48.46 29.47
N VAL A 16 -31.29 -49.68 28.98
CA VAL A 16 -31.85 -50.90 29.55
C VAL A 16 -30.89 -51.43 30.62
N PHE A 17 -31.31 -51.41 31.88
CA PHE A 17 -30.67 -52.20 32.94
C PHE A 17 -31.27 -53.61 32.94
N LEU A 18 -30.51 -54.61 32.50
CA LEU A 18 -30.83 -56.01 32.78
C LEU A 18 -30.58 -56.28 34.26
N ASN A 19 -31.65 -56.54 35.00
CA ASN A 19 -31.59 -56.95 36.39
C ASN A 19 -31.68 -58.49 36.45
N LEU A 20 -30.54 -59.18 36.38
CA LEU A 20 -30.46 -60.61 36.62
C LEU A 20 -30.42 -60.84 38.13
N GLY A 21 -31.51 -61.38 38.67
CA GLY A 21 -31.64 -61.73 40.08
C GLY A 21 -30.68 -62.86 40.47
N CYS A 22 -29.82 -62.61 41.45
CA CYS A 22 -29.01 -63.64 42.09
C CYS A 22 -29.86 -64.38 43.14
N ASN A 23 -30.27 -65.61 42.83
CA ASN A 23 -30.92 -66.51 43.76
C ASN A 23 -29.84 -67.09 44.71
N LYS A 24 -29.90 -66.77 46.01
CA LYS A 24 -28.99 -67.34 46.99
C LYS A 24 -29.39 -68.79 47.30
N ASN A 25 -28.65 -69.76 46.76
CA ASN A 25 -28.58 -71.09 47.33
C ASN A 25 -27.55 -71.10 48.48
N PRO A 26 -27.90 -71.65 49.67
CA PRO A 26 -26.95 -71.88 50.74
C PRO A 26 -26.31 -73.26 50.53
N LEU A 27 -24.98 -73.31 50.50
CA LEU A 27 -24.07 -74.44 50.80
C LEU A 27 -22.74 -74.11 50.10
N GLY A 28 -21.65 -74.02 50.87
CA GLY A 28 -20.36 -73.52 50.39
C GLY A 28 -19.57 -74.51 49.53
N ASP A 29 -18.76 -73.97 48.61
CA ASP A 29 -17.35 -74.31 48.40
C ASP A 29 -16.75 -73.33 47.36
N ASP A 30 -15.43 -73.21 47.42
CA ASP A 30 -14.42 -72.45 46.72
C ASP A 30 -14.55 -72.29 45.19
N SER A 31 -14.37 -71.07 44.68
CA SER A 31 -13.42 -70.77 43.58
C SER A 31 -13.41 -69.26 43.31
N GLN A 32 -12.22 -68.69 43.35
CA GLN A 32 -11.89 -67.37 42.82
C GLN A 32 -12.25 -67.35 41.32
N ASP A 33 -13.36 -66.71 40.95
CA ASP A 33 -13.60 -66.36 39.56
C ASP A 33 -12.72 -65.16 39.20
N SER A 34 -11.59 -65.53 38.61
CA SER A 34 -10.90 -64.84 37.52
C SER A 34 -11.24 -63.36 37.35
N SER A 35 -10.28 -62.54 37.74
CA SER A 35 -10.07 -61.18 37.24
C SER A 35 -10.53 -60.99 35.79
N PHE A 36 -11.65 -60.29 35.59
CA PHE A 36 -11.85 -59.54 34.37
C PHE A 36 -10.89 -58.35 34.45
N SER A 37 -9.72 -58.47 33.83
CA SER A 37 -8.86 -57.33 33.56
C SER A 37 -9.40 -56.63 32.31
N PRO A 38 -9.93 -55.39 32.38
CA PRO A 38 -10.18 -54.63 31.17
C PRO A 38 -8.82 -54.16 30.64
N GLY A 39 -8.12 -55.06 29.96
CA GLY A 39 -6.86 -54.78 29.28
C GLY A 39 -7.13 -54.15 27.92
N THR A 40 -7.71 -52.96 27.90
CA THR A 40 -7.66 -52.06 26.74
C THR A 40 -7.25 -50.70 27.26
N SER A 41 -5.96 -50.39 27.23
CA SER A 41 -5.48 -49.01 27.39
C SER A 41 -6.01 -48.22 26.20
N PHE A 42 -7.08 -47.46 26.41
CA PHE A 42 -7.48 -46.43 25.46
C PHE A 42 -6.43 -45.33 25.53
N ASP A 43 -5.93 -44.94 24.37
CA ASP A 43 -5.05 -43.81 24.27
C ASP A 43 -5.80 -42.51 24.60
N THR A 44 -5.18 -41.69 25.42
CA THR A 44 -5.69 -40.40 25.90
C THR A 44 -4.66 -39.28 25.76
N GLN A 45 -3.47 -39.59 25.27
CA GLN A 45 -2.43 -38.61 25.02
C GLN A 45 -2.74 -37.94 23.70
N ALA A 46 -2.71 -36.61 23.68
CA ALA A 46 -2.90 -35.85 22.46
C ALA A 46 -1.56 -35.60 21.75
N PRO A 47 -1.57 -35.47 20.41
CA PRO A 47 -0.39 -35.08 19.65
C PRO A 47 0.22 -33.77 20.12
N THR A 48 1.53 -33.63 19.92
CA THR A 48 2.20 -32.34 20.07
C THR A 48 1.65 -31.32 19.05
N ALA A 49 1.71 -30.03 19.39
CA ALA A 49 1.42 -28.98 18.42
C ALA A 49 2.31 -29.14 17.16
N PRO A 50 1.79 -28.84 15.97
CA PRO A 50 2.59 -28.82 14.75
C PRO A 50 3.76 -27.83 14.89
N ALA A 51 4.89 -28.11 14.23
CA ALA A 51 5.97 -27.13 14.17
C ALA A 51 5.50 -25.85 13.44
N SER A 52 6.16 -24.72 13.70
CA SER A 52 5.75 -23.39 13.24
C SER A 52 5.24 -23.33 11.79
N ILE A 53 4.13 -22.62 11.58
CA ILE A 53 3.56 -22.38 10.25
C ILE A 53 4.41 -21.36 9.49
N VAL A 54 4.74 -21.68 8.25
CA VAL A 54 5.35 -20.77 7.27
C VAL A 54 4.30 -20.41 6.21
N LEU A 55 4.09 -19.11 6.00
CA LEU A 55 3.19 -18.61 4.96
C LEU A 55 3.97 -18.25 3.70
N SER A 56 3.43 -18.60 2.54
CA SER A 56 4.01 -18.27 1.24
C SER A 56 2.94 -17.86 0.22
N GLY A 57 3.32 -16.96 -0.70
CA GLY A 57 2.39 -16.36 -1.65
C GLY A 57 1.63 -15.16 -1.07
N VAL A 58 0.76 -14.58 -1.91
CA VAL A 58 -0.04 -13.40 -1.57
C VAL A 58 -1.48 -13.78 -1.26
N ALA A 59 -2.08 -13.08 -0.30
CA ALA A 59 -3.50 -13.20 -0.02
C ALA A 59 -4.33 -12.44 -1.08
N SER A 60 -5.59 -12.81 -1.23
CA SER A 60 -6.63 -11.99 -1.87
C SER A 60 -7.84 -11.92 -0.95
N THR A 61 -8.87 -11.19 -1.34
CA THR A 61 -10.14 -11.20 -0.59
C THR A 61 -10.84 -12.58 -0.64
N THR A 62 -10.46 -13.47 -1.57
CA THR A 62 -11.08 -14.80 -1.73
C THR A 62 -10.14 -15.97 -1.45
N MET A 63 -8.87 -15.71 -1.13
CA MET A 63 -7.84 -16.74 -0.92
C MET A 63 -6.82 -16.32 0.12
N THR A 64 -6.31 -17.26 0.90
CA THR A 64 -5.22 -17.03 1.85
C THR A 64 -3.85 -17.23 1.20
N PRO A 65 -2.75 -16.85 1.86
CA PRO A 65 -1.44 -17.44 1.54
C PRO A 65 -1.47 -18.96 1.75
N THR A 66 -0.51 -19.67 1.16
CA THR A 66 -0.32 -21.10 1.42
C THR A 66 0.40 -21.28 2.74
N ALA A 67 -0.24 -21.98 3.68
CA ALA A 67 0.36 -22.37 4.94
C ALA A 67 1.08 -23.71 4.79
N THR A 68 2.28 -23.82 5.33
CA THR A 68 3.04 -25.07 5.43
C THR A 68 3.55 -25.22 6.86
N TRP A 69 3.47 -26.41 7.44
CA TRP A 69 3.89 -26.68 8.82
C TRP A 69 4.75 -27.93 8.89
N GLY A 70 5.51 -28.06 9.98
CA GLY A 70 6.30 -29.27 10.23
C GLY A 70 5.54 -30.30 11.07
N ASP A 71 6.08 -31.51 11.10
CA ASP A 71 5.38 -32.66 11.65
C ASP A 71 5.19 -32.59 13.18
N SER A 72 4.04 -33.07 13.63
CA SER A 72 3.74 -33.38 15.04
C SER A 72 4.21 -34.79 15.40
N THR A 73 4.34 -35.04 16.70
CA THR A 73 4.62 -36.37 17.26
C THR A 73 3.56 -36.78 18.26
N ASP A 74 3.34 -38.07 18.39
CA ASP A 74 2.38 -38.68 19.30
C ASP A 74 2.84 -40.11 19.64
N ASP A 75 2.40 -40.69 20.75
CA ASP A 75 2.79 -42.05 21.18
C ASP A 75 2.05 -43.16 20.41
N SER A 76 0.82 -42.89 19.94
CA SER A 76 0.07 -43.76 19.03
C SER A 76 0.22 -43.36 17.55
N GLY A 77 0.68 -42.13 17.30
CA GLY A 77 1.02 -41.62 15.99
C GLY A 77 -0.02 -40.65 15.44
N VAL A 78 0.43 -39.72 14.60
CA VAL A 78 -0.39 -38.66 14.03
C VAL A 78 -1.09 -39.17 12.77
N THR A 79 -2.42 -39.08 12.74
CA THR A 79 -3.24 -39.54 11.61
C THR A 79 -3.75 -38.40 10.74
N GLY A 80 -3.72 -37.16 11.24
CA GLY A 80 -4.01 -36.01 10.39
C GLY A 80 -3.81 -34.65 11.05
N TYR A 81 -3.97 -33.63 10.21
CA TYR A 81 -3.98 -32.23 10.59
C TYR A 81 -5.32 -31.60 10.24
N GLU A 82 -5.84 -30.82 11.18
CA GLU A 82 -7.02 -30.00 10.97
C GLU A 82 -6.61 -28.54 10.83
N VAL A 83 -7.20 -27.85 9.85
CA VAL A 83 -6.94 -26.43 9.60
C VAL A 83 -8.20 -25.59 9.71
N ALA A 84 -8.09 -24.42 10.33
CA ALA A 84 -9.14 -23.42 10.46
C ALA A 84 -8.65 -22.03 10.01
N LEU A 85 -9.61 -21.15 9.71
CA LEU A 85 -9.38 -19.75 9.40
C LEU A 85 -10.27 -18.88 10.29
N GLY A 86 -9.65 -17.95 11.00
CA GLY A 86 -10.34 -17.08 11.94
C GLY A 86 -9.78 -15.67 11.99
N THR A 87 -10.44 -14.83 12.79
CA THR A 87 -9.99 -13.45 13.11
C THR A 87 -9.20 -13.39 14.41
N SER A 88 -9.01 -14.54 15.07
CA SER A 88 -8.23 -14.69 16.29
C SER A 88 -7.41 -16.00 16.23
N GLN A 89 -6.39 -16.14 17.09
CA GLN A 89 -5.62 -17.39 17.17
C GLN A 89 -6.52 -18.56 17.57
N GLY A 90 -6.53 -19.62 16.76
CA GLY A 90 -7.42 -20.77 16.94
C GLY A 90 -8.88 -20.52 16.53
N GLY A 91 -9.19 -19.33 15.99
CA GLY A 91 -10.53 -18.92 15.62
C GLY A 91 -11.09 -19.71 14.42
N GLU A 92 -12.41 -19.84 14.41
CA GLU A 92 -13.18 -20.60 13.42
C GLU A 92 -14.22 -19.71 12.71
N GLU A 93 -14.12 -18.39 12.86
CA GLU A 93 -15.17 -17.45 12.45
C GLU A 93 -15.33 -17.37 10.92
N VAL A 94 -14.28 -17.70 10.15
CA VAL A 94 -14.29 -17.65 8.69
C VAL A 94 -14.44 -19.06 8.09
N GLN A 95 -13.61 -20.01 8.53
CA GLN A 95 -13.72 -21.42 8.20
C GLN A 95 -13.46 -22.26 9.45
N PRO A 96 -14.35 -23.20 9.80
CA PRO A 96 -14.13 -24.12 10.91
C PRO A 96 -13.01 -25.12 10.60
N TYR A 97 -12.54 -25.84 11.62
CA TYR A 97 -11.54 -26.89 11.44
C TYR A 97 -12.01 -27.94 10.42
N SER A 98 -11.15 -28.18 9.43
CA SER A 98 -11.33 -29.21 8.41
C SER A 98 -10.13 -30.15 8.38
N ASP A 99 -10.39 -31.44 8.39
CA ASP A 99 -9.36 -32.49 8.38
C ASP A 99 -8.80 -32.68 6.97
N LEU A 100 -7.48 -32.61 6.85
CA LEU A 100 -6.73 -32.76 5.60
C LEU A 100 -5.94 -34.08 5.53
N GLY A 101 -6.14 -34.97 6.50
CA GLY A 101 -5.27 -36.13 6.72
C GLY A 101 -3.83 -35.68 7.00
N ILE A 102 -2.86 -36.48 6.57
CA ILE A 102 -1.43 -36.24 6.83
C ILE A 102 -0.78 -35.16 5.94
N THR A 103 -1.60 -34.33 5.26
CA THR A 103 -1.08 -33.24 4.43
C THR A 103 -0.47 -32.17 5.33
N ASN A 104 0.67 -31.61 4.94
CA ASN A 104 1.41 -30.59 5.71
C ASN A 104 1.39 -29.19 5.06
N SER A 105 0.51 -28.99 4.09
CA SER A 105 0.37 -27.73 3.36
C SER A 105 -1.08 -27.51 2.94
N TYR A 106 -1.58 -26.29 3.06
CA TYR A 106 -2.94 -25.94 2.66
C TYR A 106 -3.11 -24.46 2.31
N GLN A 107 -4.03 -24.19 1.39
CA GLN A 107 -4.48 -22.85 1.04
C GLN A 107 -6.00 -22.83 1.01
N PHE A 108 -6.62 -21.91 1.77
CA PHE A 108 -8.03 -21.64 1.60
C PHE A 108 -8.25 -20.86 0.31
N SER A 109 -9.18 -21.33 -0.51
CA SER A 109 -9.53 -20.68 -1.78
C SER A 109 -11.04 -20.61 -1.96
N SER A 110 -11.49 -19.77 -2.90
CA SER A 110 -12.93 -19.56 -3.18
C SER A 110 -13.74 -19.20 -1.92
N LEU A 111 -13.16 -18.41 -1.02
CA LEU A 111 -13.78 -18.03 0.25
C LEU A 111 -15.07 -17.23 0.01
N SER A 112 -16.15 -17.66 0.68
CA SER A 112 -17.46 -17.03 0.65
C SER A 112 -18.07 -17.08 2.05
N PRO A 113 -18.29 -15.93 2.72
CA PRO A 113 -18.04 -14.56 2.24
C PRO A 113 -16.55 -14.27 2.02
N ALA A 114 -16.27 -13.28 1.18
CA ALA A 114 -14.91 -12.78 0.98
C ALA A 114 -14.36 -12.18 2.28
N LEU A 115 -13.05 -12.29 2.47
CA LEU A 115 -12.31 -11.66 3.55
C LEU A 115 -12.49 -10.14 3.49
N THR A 116 -12.72 -9.53 4.65
CA THR A 116 -12.69 -8.07 4.79
C THR A 116 -11.28 -7.59 4.49
N THR A 117 -11.14 -6.50 3.74
CA THR A 117 -9.84 -5.90 3.36
C THR A 117 -9.13 -5.30 4.57
N ALA A 118 -7.81 -5.10 4.47
CA ALA A 118 -7.00 -4.48 5.51
C ALA A 118 -7.19 -5.09 6.92
N THR A 119 -7.48 -6.40 6.99
CA THR A 119 -7.85 -7.09 8.23
C THR A 119 -6.87 -8.23 8.51
N ALA A 120 -6.50 -8.39 9.79
CA ALA A 120 -5.68 -9.51 10.24
C ALA A 120 -6.53 -10.79 10.35
N PHE A 121 -6.03 -11.87 9.77
CA PHE A 121 -6.59 -13.22 9.86
C PHE A 121 -5.54 -14.20 10.34
N PHE A 122 -5.99 -15.33 10.89
CA PHE A 122 -5.15 -16.37 11.45
C PHE A 122 -5.47 -17.71 10.80
N ILE A 123 -4.45 -18.35 10.22
CA ILE A 123 -4.52 -19.76 9.84
C ILE A 123 -4.06 -20.57 11.05
N SER A 124 -4.92 -21.46 11.53
CA SER A 124 -4.66 -22.30 12.69
C SER A 124 -4.60 -23.77 12.29
N VAL A 125 -3.59 -24.49 12.78
CA VAL A 125 -3.36 -25.90 12.48
C VAL A 125 -3.20 -26.67 13.78
N ARG A 126 -3.89 -27.81 13.91
CA ARG A 126 -3.75 -28.74 15.03
C ARG A 126 -3.65 -30.19 14.53
N ALA A 127 -2.96 -31.04 15.28
CA ALA A 127 -2.78 -32.44 14.94
C ALA A 127 -3.81 -33.34 15.63
N LYS A 128 -4.11 -34.47 15.00
CA LYS A 128 -5.01 -35.52 15.47
C LYS A 128 -4.33 -36.89 15.39
N ASP A 129 -4.53 -37.71 16.43
CA ASP A 129 -4.01 -39.09 16.48
C ASP A 129 -5.03 -40.14 16.00
N GLU A 130 -4.72 -41.43 16.15
CA GLU A 130 -5.62 -42.55 15.80
C GLU A 130 -6.80 -42.71 16.77
N ALA A 131 -6.63 -42.32 18.03
CA ALA A 131 -7.67 -42.35 19.05
C ALA A 131 -8.67 -41.19 18.93
N GLY A 132 -8.36 -40.18 18.11
CA GLY A 132 -9.13 -38.97 17.91
C GLY A 132 -8.83 -37.87 18.92
N ASN A 133 -7.74 -37.94 19.69
CA ASN A 133 -7.33 -36.83 20.55
C ASN A 133 -6.75 -35.70 19.68
N ILE A 134 -7.02 -34.48 20.11
CA ILE A 134 -6.67 -33.25 19.39
C ILE A 134 -5.59 -32.50 20.17
N GLY A 135 -4.46 -32.25 19.51
CA GLY A 135 -3.34 -31.49 20.08
C GLY A 135 -3.62 -29.99 20.16
N GLU A 136 -2.68 -29.25 20.76
CA GLU A 136 -2.71 -27.78 20.74
C GLU A 136 -2.55 -27.23 19.32
N ALA A 137 -3.25 -26.13 19.03
CA ALA A 137 -3.17 -25.46 17.74
C ALA A 137 -2.00 -24.46 17.69
N VAL A 138 -1.30 -24.43 16.56
CA VAL A 138 -0.38 -23.34 16.21
C VAL A 138 -1.07 -22.40 15.22
N SER A 139 -0.82 -21.10 15.30
CA SER A 139 -1.43 -20.10 14.42
C SER A 139 -0.40 -19.19 13.76
N ALA A 140 -0.63 -18.80 12.52
CA ALA A 140 0.11 -17.74 11.84
C ALA A 140 -0.84 -16.66 11.32
N SER A 141 -0.46 -15.41 11.51
CA SER A 141 -1.23 -14.25 11.07
C SER A 141 -0.83 -13.79 9.67
N PHE A 142 -1.80 -13.28 8.91
CA PHE A 142 -1.59 -12.52 7.69
C PHE A 142 -2.63 -11.40 7.58
N TYR A 143 -2.38 -10.41 6.73
CA TYR A 143 -3.38 -9.40 6.38
C TYR A 143 -3.97 -9.71 5.01
N SER A 144 -5.28 -9.59 4.88
CA SER A 144 -5.91 -9.50 3.56
C SER A 144 -5.46 -8.21 2.84
N PRO A 145 -5.44 -8.19 1.49
CA PRO A 145 -5.12 -6.97 0.76
C PRO A 145 -6.06 -5.82 1.12
N GLY A 146 -5.56 -4.61 0.98
CA GLY A 146 -6.21 -3.38 1.39
C GLY A 146 -5.32 -2.60 2.34
N LEU A 147 -5.28 -1.28 2.14
CA LEU A 147 -4.71 -0.34 3.10
C LEU A 147 -5.76 0.04 4.15
N ALA A 148 -5.29 0.25 5.38
CA ALA A 148 -6.12 0.79 6.44
C ALA A 148 -6.21 2.32 6.30
N THR A 149 -7.23 2.93 6.88
CA THR A 149 -7.36 4.40 6.92
C THR A 149 -7.18 4.90 8.36
N SER A 150 -6.31 5.89 8.55
CA SER A 150 -6.10 6.59 9.81
C SER A 150 -6.10 8.09 9.56
N ASN A 151 -6.95 8.82 10.28
CA ASN A 151 -7.08 10.28 10.17
C ASN A 151 -7.20 10.78 8.70
N GLY A 152 -8.04 10.10 7.91
CA GLY A 152 -8.32 10.46 6.52
C GLY A 152 -7.23 10.10 5.49
N ALA A 153 -6.18 9.38 5.89
CA ALA A 153 -5.11 8.94 4.99
C ALA A 153 -4.90 7.42 5.07
N PHE A 154 -4.46 6.83 3.97
CA PHE A 154 -4.13 5.41 3.88
C PHE A 154 -2.79 5.08 4.53
N GLN A 155 -2.70 3.89 5.13
CA GLN A 155 -1.51 3.33 5.77
C GLN A 155 -1.51 1.81 5.68
N TYR A 156 -0.39 1.14 5.98
CA TYR A 156 -0.39 -0.31 6.06
C TYR A 156 -1.31 -0.81 7.21
N PRO A 157 -1.95 -1.99 7.06
CA PRO A 157 -2.83 -2.55 8.09
C PRO A 157 -2.18 -2.84 9.45
N ASP A 158 -0.86 -3.01 9.47
CA ASP A 158 -0.06 -3.22 10.67
C ASP A 158 0.38 -1.90 11.33
N THR A 159 -0.15 -0.77 10.87
CA THR A 159 0.15 0.60 11.34
C THR A 159 1.54 1.13 10.99
N THR A 160 2.28 0.42 10.13
CA THR A 160 3.50 0.96 9.53
C THR A 160 3.18 1.80 8.29
N PHE A 161 4.21 2.47 7.75
CA PHE A 161 4.08 3.38 6.62
C PHE A 161 5.10 3.06 5.54
N ALA A 162 4.74 3.32 4.29
CA ALA A 162 5.66 3.21 3.16
C ALA A 162 6.54 4.46 3.06
N VAL A 163 7.72 4.34 2.46
CA VAL A 163 8.63 5.47 2.18
C VAL A 163 8.02 6.46 1.20
N SER A 164 7.28 5.97 0.21
CA SER A 164 6.70 6.78 -0.86
C SER A 164 5.35 6.25 -1.34
N CYS A 165 4.66 7.07 -2.12
CA CYS A 165 3.45 6.63 -2.82
C CYS A 165 3.71 5.46 -3.77
N LEU A 166 4.89 5.44 -4.41
CA LEU A 166 5.29 4.36 -5.30
C LEU A 166 5.52 3.05 -4.56
N GLU A 167 6.04 3.10 -3.33
CA GLU A 167 6.19 1.89 -2.51
C GLU A 167 4.82 1.32 -2.14
N TYR A 168 3.85 2.15 -1.72
CA TYR A 168 2.48 1.68 -1.52
C TYR A 168 1.94 1.01 -2.77
N LEU A 169 2.01 1.68 -3.92
CA LEU A 169 1.48 1.17 -5.18
C LEU A 169 2.05 -0.21 -5.56
N ASN A 170 3.32 -0.45 -5.26
CA ASN A 170 4.00 -1.71 -5.54
C ASN A 170 3.87 -2.75 -4.41
N SER A 171 3.25 -2.39 -3.29
CA SER A 171 3.08 -3.30 -2.14
C SER A 171 2.01 -4.35 -2.40
N ILE A 172 2.15 -5.51 -1.76
CA ILE A 172 1.13 -6.57 -1.77
C ILE A 172 -0.17 -6.16 -1.05
N SER A 173 -0.11 -5.08 -0.25
CA SER A 173 -1.23 -4.56 0.51
C SER A 173 -2.09 -3.60 -0.31
N TYR A 174 -1.56 -2.99 -1.36
CA TYR A 174 -2.34 -2.08 -2.20
C TYR A 174 -3.40 -2.85 -3.00
N ASN A 175 -4.64 -2.41 -2.85
CA ASN A 175 -5.83 -3.01 -3.45
C ASN A 175 -6.62 -1.97 -4.25
N SER A 176 -5.91 -1.14 -5.01
CA SER A 176 -6.48 -0.10 -5.87
C SER A 176 -7.23 0.99 -5.08
N GLU A 177 -6.69 1.39 -3.94
CA GLU A 177 -7.22 2.50 -3.12
C GLU A 177 -7.32 3.81 -3.92
N GLY A 178 -6.45 4.01 -4.91
CA GLY A 178 -6.48 5.13 -5.85
C GLY A 178 -5.85 6.41 -5.30
N ASP A 179 -6.11 7.52 -5.99
CA ASP A 179 -5.57 8.83 -5.63
C ASP A 179 -6.13 9.29 -4.27
N GLY A 180 -5.30 9.92 -3.44
CA GLY A 180 -5.73 10.36 -2.12
C GLY A 180 -4.60 10.73 -1.18
N LEU A 181 -4.91 10.77 0.11
CA LEU A 181 -3.92 11.03 1.17
C LEU A 181 -3.35 9.73 1.69
N TYR A 182 -2.04 9.70 1.89
CA TYR A 182 -1.30 8.57 2.42
C TYR A 182 -0.36 9.04 3.51
N TRP A 183 -0.18 8.21 4.54
CA TRP A 183 0.88 8.37 5.53
C TRP A 183 2.17 7.76 4.99
N LEU A 184 3.22 8.57 4.91
CA LEU A 184 4.53 8.18 4.46
C LEU A 184 5.53 8.28 5.62
N ASP A 185 6.50 7.38 5.64
CA ASP A 185 7.68 7.46 6.50
C ASP A 185 8.94 7.42 5.61
N PRO A 186 9.35 8.56 5.03
CA PRO A 186 10.39 8.58 4.01
C PRO A 186 11.75 8.07 4.49
N ASP A 187 12.16 8.33 5.73
CA ASP A 187 13.42 7.78 6.26
C ASP A 187 13.27 6.42 6.95
N GLY A 188 12.03 5.92 7.03
CA GLY A 188 11.71 4.60 7.52
C GLY A 188 11.72 4.50 9.05
N ALA A 189 11.26 3.34 9.52
CA ALA A 189 10.98 3.14 10.93
C ALA A 189 12.17 3.47 11.85
N GLY A 190 11.92 4.30 12.86
CA GLY A 190 12.92 4.75 13.83
C GLY A 190 13.70 6.00 13.42
N GLY A 191 13.38 6.59 12.26
CA GLY A 191 13.86 7.89 11.81
C GLY A 191 13.05 9.07 12.37
N ASN A 192 12.78 10.04 11.52
CA ASN A 192 11.91 11.18 11.80
C ASN A 192 10.45 10.74 11.89
N SER A 193 9.57 11.67 12.30
CA SER A 193 8.14 11.39 12.30
C SER A 193 7.61 11.24 10.88
N GLU A 194 6.64 10.33 10.75
CA GLU A 194 5.83 10.15 9.56
C GLU A 194 5.15 11.45 9.15
N LEU A 195 4.85 11.56 7.86
CA LEU A 195 4.17 12.70 7.27
C LEU A 195 2.99 12.26 6.43
N LYS A 196 2.06 13.19 6.19
CA LYS A 196 0.93 12.97 5.29
C LYS A 196 1.20 13.67 3.95
N ALA A 197 0.98 12.97 2.84
CA ALA A 197 1.14 13.53 1.50
C ALA A 197 0.02 13.05 0.57
N HIS A 198 -0.23 13.82 -0.49
CA HIS A 198 -1.09 13.39 -1.57
C HIS A 198 -0.35 12.43 -2.50
N CYS A 199 -0.96 11.28 -2.77
CA CYS A 199 -0.52 10.36 -3.78
C CYS A 199 -1.46 10.40 -4.99
N ASP A 200 -0.85 10.50 -6.15
CA ASP A 200 -1.50 10.20 -7.42
C ASP A 200 -1.05 8.80 -7.86
N MET A 201 -1.99 7.87 -7.78
CA MET A 201 -1.84 6.45 -8.05
C MET A 201 -2.35 6.06 -9.44
N THR A 202 -2.75 7.02 -10.27
CA THR A 202 -3.39 6.75 -11.57
C THR A 202 -2.63 7.30 -12.76
N ARG A 203 -2.06 8.51 -12.67
CA ARG A 203 -1.37 9.17 -13.80
C ARG A 203 -0.05 8.52 -14.12
N ASP A 204 0.20 8.23 -15.41
CA ASP A 204 1.43 7.62 -15.91
C ASP A 204 1.89 6.40 -15.06
N GLY A 205 0.96 5.53 -14.70
CA GLY A 205 1.25 4.35 -13.87
C GLY A 205 1.30 4.61 -12.36
N GLY A 206 1.11 5.84 -11.88
CA GLY A 206 0.86 6.15 -10.47
C GLY A 206 2.09 6.13 -9.55
N GLY A 207 1.87 6.29 -8.25
CA GLY A 207 2.94 6.33 -7.26
C GLY A 207 3.61 7.70 -7.13
N TRP A 208 3.01 8.74 -7.68
CA TRP A 208 3.49 10.11 -7.59
C TRP A 208 3.19 10.70 -6.21
N THR A 209 4.21 11.13 -5.49
CA THR A 209 4.06 11.88 -4.25
C THR A 209 4.04 13.38 -4.54
N LEU A 210 3.00 14.09 -4.11
CA LEU A 210 2.92 15.54 -4.27
C LEU A 210 4.03 16.21 -3.46
N PHE A 211 4.95 16.86 -4.17
CA PHE A 211 5.99 17.68 -3.58
C PHE A 211 5.44 19.05 -3.19
N SER A 212 4.78 19.72 -4.12
CA SER A 212 4.33 21.09 -3.90
C SER A 212 3.08 21.43 -4.68
N ASN A 213 2.22 22.23 -4.09
CA ASN A 213 1.15 22.96 -4.76
C ASN A 213 1.43 24.45 -4.59
N ARG A 214 1.69 25.13 -5.70
CA ARG A 214 1.81 26.58 -5.73
C ARG A 214 0.43 27.16 -5.94
N ARG A 215 0.09 28.28 -5.31
CA ARG A 215 -1.25 28.86 -5.45
C ARG A 215 -1.38 29.78 -6.65
N ILE A 216 -2.60 29.94 -7.16
CA ILE A 216 -2.93 30.99 -8.12
C ILE A 216 -2.71 32.35 -7.46
N HIS A 217 -1.74 33.11 -7.96
CA HIS A 217 -1.50 34.47 -7.50
C HIS A 217 -0.79 35.32 -8.57
N GLY A 218 -0.93 36.65 -8.46
CA GLY A 218 -0.25 37.61 -9.34
C GLY A 218 1.23 37.84 -9.02
N SER A 219 1.80 37.10 -8.06
CA SER A 219 3.22 37.18 -7.67
C SER A 219 3.73 35.80 -7.29
N ASN A 220 5.02 35.55 -7.52
CA ASN A 220 5.69 34.28 -7.17
C ASN A 220 6.17 34.21 -5.72
N ILE A 221 5.23 34.47 -4.80
CA ILE A 221 5.43 34.33 -3.35
C ILE A 221 4.27 33.49 -2.81
N GLU A 222 4.63 32.32 -2.32
CA GLU A 222 3.72 31.36 -1.69
C GLU A 222 3.26 31.89 -0.32
N SER A 223 2.02 31.58 0.08
CA SER A 223 1.44 32.15 1.31
C SER A 223 2.15 31.71 2.59
N CYS A 224 2.81 30.55 2.55
CA CYS A 224 3.38 29.92 3.74
C CYS A 224 4.89 30.12 3.89
N GLN A 225 5.56 30.85 2.98
CA GLN A 225 7.00 31.13 3.04
C GLN A 225 7.34 32.52 2.46
N THR A 226 8.58 32.97 2.65
CA THR A 226 9.05 34.31 2.25
C THR A 226 9.63 34.39 0.84
N GLY A 227 9.87 33.24 0.20
CA GLY A 227 10.46 33.11 -1.13
C GLY A 227 10.48 31.65 -1.58
N LEU A 228 10.78 31.42 -2.86
CA LEU A 228 10.65 30.09 -3.48
C LEU A 228 11.70 29.11 -2.94
N ASN A 229 12.91 29.58 -2.60
CA ASN A 229 13.91 28.72 -1.98
C ASN A 229 13.40 28.20 -0.63
N SER A 230 12.91 29.12 0.22
CA SER A 230 12.34 28.76 1.52
C SER A 230 11.13 27.85 1.39
N PHE A 231 10.30 28.08 0.37
CA PHE A 231 9.16 27.23 0.02
C PHE A 231 9.58 25.79 -0.26
N PHE A 232 10.56 25.56 -1.12
CA PHE A 232 11.01 24.20 -1.41
C PHE A 232 11.88 23.59 -0.32
N GLN A 233 12.52 24.39 0.54
CA GLN A 233 13.34 23.84 1.63
C GLN A 233 12.54 23.51 2.90
N ASN A 234 11.39 24.15 3.14
CA ASN A 234 10.66 24.01 4.39
C ASN A 234 9.24 23.52 4.15
N ALA A 235 8.82 22.51 4.92
CA ALA A 235 7.46 22.02 4.86
C ALA A 235 6.47 23.15 5.23
N CYS A 236 5.42 23.33 4.43
CA CYS A 236 4.41 24.35 4.68
C CYS A 236 3.09 24.04 4.00
N GLY A 237 2.01 24.68 4.47
CA GLY A 237 0.65 24.35 4.03
C GLY A 237 0.12 23.08 4.69
N SER A 238 -1.07 22.66 4.28
CA SER A 238 -1.70 21.42 4.75
C SER A 238 -1.92 20.48 3.57
N PRO A 239 -1.62 19.18 3.72
CA PRO A 239 -1.99 18.19 2.72
C PRO A 239 -3.49 17.88 2.74
N ASP A 240 -4.22 18.10 3.84
CA ASP A 240 -5.62 17.65 3.97
C ASP A 240 -6.61 18.37 3.04
N LEU A 241 -6.23 19.56 2.54
CA LEU A 241 -7.03 20.31 1.57
C LEU A 241 -6.08 21.14 0.70
N ILE A 242 -5.89 20.72 -0.54
CA ILE A 242 -5.07 21.42 -1.52
C ILE A 242 -5.97 21.89 -2.66
N THR A 243 -6.30 23.18 -2.65
CA THR A 243 -7.00 23.86 -3.74
C THR A 243 -6.04 24.74 -4.55
N SER A 244 -6.54 25.35 -5.61
CA SER A 244 -5.82 26.35 -6.38
C SER A 244 -5.42 27.60 -5.56
N ALA A 245 -6.01 27.83 -4.39
CA ALA A 245 -5.70 28.97 -3.52
C ALA A 245 -4.61 28.68 -2.46
N ASP A 246 -4.26 27.41 -2.26
CA ASP A 246 -3.40 26.97 -1.17
C ASP A 246 -1.95 26.82 -1.62
N SER A 247 -1.01 27.23 -0.77
CA SER A 247 0.39 26.88 -0.96
C SER A 247 0.72 25.67 -0.10
N TYR A 248 1.30 24.63 -0.68
CA TYR A 248 1.77 23.43 -0.01
C TYR A 248 3.16 23.06 -0.48
N SER A 249 4.04 22.69 0.45
CA SER A 249 5.34 22.12 0.16
C SER A 249 5.64 21.02 1.15
N LEU A 250 6.07 19.87 0.64
CA LEU A 250 6.59 18.75 1.43
C LEU A 250 7.91 19.11 2.13
N GLY A 251 8.64 20.09 1.57
CA GLY A 251 9.87 20.61 2.16
C GLY A 251 11.10 19.72 1.95
N ASN A 252 12.12 20.02 2.75
CA ASN A 252 13.50 19.49 2.87
C ASN A 252 13.99 18.43 1.86
N THR A 253 15.16 18.71 1.28
CA THR A 253 15.95 17.78 0.45
C THR A 253 16.03 16.36 1.01
N SER A 254 16.29 16.17 2.31
CA SER A 254 16.41 14.81 2.87
C SER A 254 15.12 13.99 2.75
N VAL A 255 13.95 14.62 2.85
CA VAL A 255 12.65 13.94 2.65
C VAL A 255 12.48 13.55 1.18
N ARG A 256 12.80 14.48 0.28
CA ARG A 256 12.64 14.25 -1.17
C ARG A 256 13.58 13.19 -1.71
N GLU A 257 14.84 13.19 -1.27
CA GLU A 257 15.83 12.19 -1.70
C GLU A 257 15.42 10.78 -1.32
N ASN A 258 14.77 10.61 -0.17
CA ASN A 258 14.24 9.30 0.23
C ASN A 258 13.04 8.85 -0.61
N ILE A 259 12.18 9.78 -1.03
CA ILE A 259 10.99 9.48 -1.84
C ILE A 259 11.38 9.21 -3.31
N LEU A 260 12.40 9.88 -3.82
CA LEU A 260 12.83 9.87 -5.22
C LEU A 260 13.53 8.56 -5.61
N SER A 261 12.82 7.45 -5.48
CA SER A 261 13.32 6.10 -5.70
C SER A 261 13.44 5.74 -7.19
N SER A 262 12.52 6.24 -8.02
CA SER A 262 12.53 6.05 -9.48
C SER A 262 13.24 7.17 -10.24
N GLY A 263 13.47 8.31 -9.58
CA GLY A 263 14.16 9.44 -10.20
C GLY A 263 13.28 10.17 -11.20
N GLU A 264 12.00 10.32 -10.90
CA GLU A 264 11.06 11.02 -11.78
C GLU A 264 10.44 12.22 -11.07
N TRP A 265 10.32 13.33 -11.80
CA TRP A 265 9.71 14.57 -11.35
C TRP A 265 8.64 14.99 -12.33
N LEU A 266 7.41 15.07 -11.87
CA LEU A 266 6.27 15.46 -12.70
C LEU A 266 5.88 16.90 -12.39
N PHE A 267 5.79 17.71 -13.43
CA PHE A 267 5.36 19.10 -13.39
C PHE A 267 4.03 19.21 -14.11
N VAL A 268 3.01 19.72 -13.43
CA VAL A 268 1.66 19.87 -13.98
C VAL A 268 1.14 21.26 -13.69
N GLN A 269 0.65 21.93 -14.73
CA GLN A 269 0.00 23.23 -14.62
C GLN A 269 -1.52 23.06 -14.70
N PHE A 270 -2.23 23.95 -14.02
CA PHE A 270 -3.69 23.98 -13.97
C PHE A 270 -4.19 25.41 -14.13
N ASP A 271 -5.34 25.58 -14.78
CA ASP A 271 -6.01 26.87 -14.87
C ASP A 271 -6.81 27.22 -13.60
N GLY A 272 -7.43 28.40 -13.60
CA GLY A 272 -8.28 28.89 -12.49
C GLY A 272 -9.55 28.09 -12.23
N SER A 273 -9.86 27.13 -13.09
CA SER A 273 -11.00 26.22 -12.99
C SER A 273 -10.57 24.79 -12.66
N ASP A 274 -9.32 24.58 -12.24
CA ASP A 274 -8.71 23.27 -11.93
C ASP A 274 -8.64 22.32 -13.13
N VAL A 275 -8.57 22.87 -14.36
CA VAL A 275 -8.36 22.07 -15.57
C VAL A 275 -6.86 21.94 -15.84
N GLU A 276 -6.41 20.71 -16.03
CA GLU A 276 -5.01 20.39 -16.37
C GLU A 276 -4.63 20.98 -17.74
N ASP A 277 -3.48 21.65 -17.75
CA ASP A 277 -2.86 22.25 -18.92
C ASP A 277 -1.78 21.32 -19.47
N SER A 278 -2.23 20.30 -20.23
CA SER A 278 -1.41 19.12 -20.55
C SER A 278 -0.18 19.40 -21.42
N ASP A 279 -0.16 20.49 -22.18
CA ASP A 279 0.98 20.92 -23.01
C ASP A 279 1.99 21.81 -22.28
N ASP A 280 1.66 22.24 -21.05
CA ASP A 280 2.59 22.82 -20.08
C ASP A 280 2.92 21.83 -18.94
N ALA A 281 2.65 20.54 -19.16
CA ALA A 281 2.98 19.45 -18.24
C ALA A 281 4.04 18.49 -18.81
N PHE A 282 4.97 18.05 -17.97
CA PHE A 282 6.09 17.19 -18.39
C PHE A 282 6.69 16.41 -17.22
N ILE A 283 7.45 15.37 -17.58
CA ILE A 283 8.21 14.54 -16.65
C ILE A 283 9.71 14.75 -16.89
N ILE A 284 10.45 15.09 -15.85
CA ILE A 284 11.91 15.06 -15.83
C ILE A 284 12.39 13.77 -15.20
N HIS A 285 13.30 13.07 -15.87
CA HIS A 285 13.98 11.91 -15.33
C HIS A 285 15.34 12.32 -14.77
N HIS A 286 15.45 12.33 -13.44
CA HIS A 286 16.66 12.62 -12.70
C HIS A 286 16.60 12.05 -11.27
N GLY A 287 17.59 11.23 -10.91
CA GLY A 287 17.65 10.52 -9.62
C GLY A 287 18.23 11.34 -8.45
N SER A 288 18.17 12.66 -8.50
CA SER A 288 18.63 13.52 -7.41
C SER A 288 17.70 14.71 -7.22
N ASP A 289 17.80 15.37 -6.06
CA ASP A 289 16.98 16.53 -5.75
C ASP A 289 17.20 17.67 -6.77
N LEU A 290 16.13 18.07 -7.46
CA LEU A 290 16.16 19.21 -8.38
C LEU A 290 16.10 20.55 -7.62
N PHE A 291 15.55 20.55 -6.41
CA PHE A 291 15.29 21.76 -5.63
C PHE A 291 16.16 21.84 -4.37
N PHE A 292 17.44 21.52 -4.47
CA PHE A 292 18.38 21.58 -3.35
C PHE A 292 18.52 23.00 -2.75
N THR A 293 19.05 23.14 -1.54
CA THR A 293 19.27 24.48 -0.94
C THR A 293 20.15 25.36 -1.83
N SER A 294 19.61 26.47 -2.33
CA SER A 294 20.33 27.37 -3.22
C SER A 294 21.33 28.26 -2.47
N THR A 295 22.45 28.57 -3.14
CA THR A 295 23.44 29.58 -2.72
C THR A 295 23.23 30.95 -3.37
N GLY A 296 22.11 31.14 -4.08
CA GLY A 296 21.82 32.35 -4.87
C GLY A 296 22.56 32.40 -6.21
N VAL A 297 23.24 31.32 -6.59
CA VAL A 297 23.90 31.15 -7.90
C VAL A 297 23.05 30.24 -8.77
N LEU A 298 22.92 30.58 -10.06
CA LEU A 298 22.26 29.74 -11.05
C LEU A 298 23.02 28.43 -11.24
N ASN A 299 22.40 27.34 -10.79
CA ASN A 299 22.88 25.99 -11.05
C ASN A 299 22.24 25.40 -12.29
N ARG A 300 23.02 24.60 -13.00
CA ARG A 300 22.62 23.87 -14.21
C ARG A 300 22.83 22.39 -13.98
N THR A 301 21.73 21.68 -13.79
CA THR A 301 21.72 20.24 -13.57
C THR A 301 21.45 19.56 -14.90
N ALA A 302 22.41 18.79 -15.41
CA ALA A 302 22.13 17.92 -16.55
C ALA A 302 21.16 16.82 -16.11
N VAL A 303 20.02 16.70 -16.79
CA VAL A 303 19.00 15.68 -16.51
C VAL A 303 19.06 14.57 -17.55
N THR A 304 18.49 13.40 -17.26
CA THR A 304 18.63 12.21 -18.12
C THR A 304 17.77 12.33 -19.37
N LYS A 305 16.49 12.67 -19.17
CA LYS A 305 15.53 12.95 -20.24
C LYS A 305 14.38 13.77 -19.70
N VAL A 306 13.67 14.42 -20.61
CA VAL A 306 12.41 15.11 -20.33
C VAL A 306 11.38 14.60 -21.31
N CYS A 307 10.19 14.25 -20.81
CA CYS A 307 9.10 13.72 -21.60
C CYS A 307 7.83 14.54 -21.43
N ASP A 308 6.89 14.39 -22.35
CA ASP A 308 5.50 14.81 -22.14
C ASP A 308 4.88 14.12 -20.90
N ILE A 309 3.71 14.59 -20.47
CA ILE A 309 2.99 14.07 -19.29
C ILE A 309 2.66 12.57 -19.37
N ASN A 310 2.61 12.00 -20.56
CA ASN A 310 2.36 10.57 -20.80
C ASN A 310 3.66 9.75 -20.98
N ASN A 311 4.82 10.34 -20.68
CA ASN A 311 6.14 9.70 -20.75
C ASN A 311 6.46 9.05 -22.11
N SER A 312 5.82 9.54 -23.18
CA SER A 312 5.76 8.92 -24.51
C SER A 312 6.68 9.61 -25.50
N ASN A 313 6.80 10.94 -25.41
CA ASN A 313 7.64 11.75 -26.30
C ASN A 313 8.73 12.42 -25.47
N CYS A 314 10.00 12.06 -25.70
CA CYS A 314 11.10 12.49 -24.83
C CYS A 314 12.29 13.09 -25.58
N ASP A 315 12.91 14.10 -24.99
CA ASP A 315 14.24 14.60 -25.34
C ASP A 315 15.28 14.07 -24.33
N SER A 316 16.40 13.55 -24.81
CA SER A 316 17.50 13.02 -23.97
C SER A 316 18.85 13.70 -24.21
N ALA A 317 18.93 14.62 -25.16
CA ALA A 317 20.17 15.29 -25.55
C ALA A 317 20.14 16.78 -25.20
N GLY A 318 21.12 17.22 -24.41
CA GLY A 318 21.27 18.64 -24.06
C GLY A 318 20.09 19.20 -23.25
N VAL A 319 19.51 18.35 -22.39
CA VAL A 319 18.46 18.70 -21.44
C VAL A 319 19.08 19.06 -20.09
N GLU A 320 18.72 20.24 -19.57
CA GLU A 320 19.20 20.78 -18.30
C GLU A 320 18.00 21.28 -17.47
N PHE A 321 18.08 21.13 -16.16
CA PHE A 321 17.23 21.81 -15.19
C PHE A 321 18.02 22.93 -14.54
N LEU A 322 17.44 24.13 -14.45
CA LEU A 322 18.11 25.29 -13.90
C LEU A 322 17.43 25.75 -12.62
N TRP A 323 18.25 25.95 -11.59
CA TRP A 323 17.78 26.32 -10.25
C TRP A 323 18.65 27.40 -9.64
N ALA A 324 18.05 28.48 -9.17
CA ALA A 324 18.74 29.60 -8.53
C ALA A 324 18.22 29.92 -7.12
N GLY A 325 17.27 29.15 -6.58
CA GLY A 325 16.66 29.41 -5.28
C GLY A 325 15.36 30.17 -5.40
N ASP A 326 15.40 31.39 -5.92
CA ASP A 326 14.16 32.16 -6.11
C ASP A 326 13.56 32.00 -7.50
N GLY A 327 14.11 31.11 -8.32
CA GLY A 327 13.54 30.79 -9.62
C GLY A 327 14.13 29.52 -10.18
N TYR A 328 13.32 28.82 -10.96
CA TYR A 328 13.76 27.73 -11.83
C TYR A 328 13.20 27.93 -13.22
N PHE A 329 13.89 27.36 -14.19
CA PHE A 329 13.34 27.11 -15.50
C PHE A 329 14.00 25.89 -16.11
N SER A 330 13.31 25.34 -17.08
CA SER A 330 13.66 24.08 -17.69
C SER A 330 14.20 24.38 -19.09
N SER A 331 15.38 23.86 -19.48
CA SER A 331 15.93 24.12 -20.81
C SER A 331 16.29 22.82 -21.50
N ALA A 332 15.59 22.52 -22.59
CA ALA A 332 16.17 21.78 -23.70
C ALA A 332 16.78 22.83 -24.63
N ARG A 333 17.98 22.58 -25.16
CA ARG A 333 18.61 23.49 -26.13
C ARG A 333 17.75 23.61 -27.40
N CYS A 334 16.82 24.57 -27.44
CA CYS A 334 16.25 25.02 -28.71
C CYS A 334 17.36 25.74 -29.50
N ASN A 335 17.71 25.23 -30.68
CA ASN A 335 18.45 25.94 -31.70
C ASN A 335 19.73 26.69 -31.23
N THR A 336 20.81 25.97 -30.91
CA THR A 336 22.19 26.47 -30.65
C THR A 336 22.39 27.57 -29.58
N GLY A 337 21.34 28.03 -28.89
CA GLY A 337 21.43 29.15 -27.95
C GLY A 337 20.59 28.93 -26.70
N TYR A 338 21.15 29.31 -25.56
CA TYR A 338 20.37 29.57 -24.35
C TYR A 338 19.51 30.83 -24.58
N SER A 339 18.38 30.95 -23.88
CA SER A 339 17.75 32.27 -23.70
C SER A 339 18.87 33.25 -23.27
N PRO A 340 19.04 34.39 -23.96
CA PRO A 340 20.18 35.25 -23.73
C PRO A 340 20.07 35.86 -22.32
N ALA A 341 21.17 35.75 -21.58
CA ALA A 341 21.40 36.27 -20.23
C ALA A 341 20.84 35.41 -19.10
N GLY A 342 21.61 35.31 -18.00
CA GLY A 342 21.27 34.60 -16.77
C GLY A 342 20.07 35.18 -16.03
N VAL A 343 18.91 35.17 -16.68
CA VAL A 343 17.61 35.53 -16.16
C VAL A 343 16.94 34.24 -15.69
N THR A 344 16.67 34.15 -14.40
CA THR A 344 15.86 33.08 -13.83
C THR A 344 14.40 33.44 -13.99
N TYR A 345 13.61 32.52 -14.52
CA TYR A 345 12.16 32.63 -14.44
C TYR A 345 11.66 32.01 -13.13
N PHE A 346 10.47 32.41 -12.70
CA PHE A 346 9.96 32.13 -11.36
C PHE A 346 8.92 30.99 -11.35
N GLY A 347 8.91 30.12 -12.36
CA GLY A 347 7.98 28.99 -12.43
C GLY A 347 8.20 28.06 -13.62
N ASN A 348 7.17 27.32 -13.99
CA ASN A 348 7.26 26.38 -15.10
C ASN A 348 7.44 27.10 -16.46
N TYR A 349 8.64 27.04 -17.01
CA TYR A 349 8.99 27.53 -18.33
C TYR A 349 9.50 26.31 -19.09
N GLY A 350 8.59 25.66 -19.82
CA GLY A 350 8.70 24.28 -20.31
C GLY A 350 9.81 23.99 -21.32
N TYR A 351 9.95 22.70 -21.66
CA TYR A 351 10.98 22.12 -22.51
C TYR A 351 10.64 22.09 -24.01
N CYS A 352 11.66 21.97 -24.85
CA CYS A 352 11.61 22.13 -26.30
C CYS A 352 11.77 20.80 -27.04
N HIS A 353 10.67 20.09 -27.26
CA HIS A 353 10.60 18.90 -28.10
C HIS A 353 11.18 19.11 -29.51
N ASN A 354 12.11 18.24 -29.92
CA ASN A 354 12.73 18.21 -31.26
C ASN A 354 13.47 19.49 -31.70
N GLY A 355 13.80 20.40 -30.77
CA GLY A 355 14.72 21.51 -31.01
C GLY A 355 14.26 22.56 -32.03
N ASN A 356 12.98 22.59 -32.41
CA ASN A 356 12.49 23.48 -33.46
C ASN A 356 11.49 24.52 -32.94
N ALA A 357 12.01 25.65 -32.46
CA ALA A 357 11.22 26.85 -32.19
C ALA A 357 11.74 28.02 -33.04
N ASN A 358 10.84 28.68 -33.78
CA ASN A 358 11.14 29.92 -34.53
C ASN A 358 11.25 31.16 -33.61
N TYR A 359 11.17 30.98 -32.29
CA TYR A 359 11.22 32.02 -31.27
C TYR A 359 12.02 31.52 -30.07
N ASN A 360 12.58 32.45 -29.29
CA ASN A 360 13.07 32.18 -27.93
C ASN A 360 11.84 31.95 -27.03
N ALA A 361 11.16 30.81 -27.20
CA ALA A 361 9.93 30.49 -26.51
C ALA A 361 9.95 29.06 -25.98
N ASN A 362 9.28 28.91 -24.85
CA ASN A 362 9.32 27.79 -23.93
C ASN A 362 8.08 26.91 -24.16
N SER A 363 8.23 25.60 -23.94
CA SER A 363 7.28 24.51 -24.20
C SER A 363 7.08 24.12 -25.68
N LEU A 364 7.29 22.84 -26.01
CA LEU A 364 6.97 22.22 -27.30
C LEU A 364 6.32 20.82 -27.14
N PHE A 365 5.60 20.57 -26.05
CA PHE A 365 4.73 19.38 -25.98
C PHE A 365 3.26 19.75 -26.31
N GLY A 366 2.97 20.46 -27.42
CA GLY A 366 1.59 20.87 -27.77
C GLY A 366 1.38 21.63 -29.09
N ASN A 367 0.12 21.77 -29.54
CA ASN A 367 -0.30 22.48 -30.76
C ASN A 367 -0.61 23.96 -30.46
N ARG A 368 0.05 24.87 -31.17
CA ARG A 368 0.07 26.32 -30.90
C ARG A 368 -1.01 27.15 -31.63
N ASP A 369 -2.00 26.54 -32.27
CA ASP A 369 -2.98 27.27 -33.10
C ASP A 369 -4.09 28.03 -32.32
N GLN A 370 -4.12 28.04 -30.98
CA GLN A 370 -5.24 28.59 -30.18
C GLN A 370 -4.86 29.57 -29.05
N TYR A 371 -3.86 30.43 -29.26
CA TYR A 371 -3.21 31.23 -28.21
C TYR A 371 -4.11 32.21 -27.39
N VAL A 372 -4.35 31.91 -26.10
CA VAL A 372 -4.47 32.87 -24.96
C VAL A 372 -4.01 32.20 -23.65
N GLU A 373 -2.73 31.94 -23.45
CA GLU A 373 -2.20 31.37 -22.19
C GLU A 373 -1.28 32.37 -21.48
N THR A 374 -1.64 32.71 -20.24
CA THR A 374 -0.85 33.56 -19.35
C THR A 374 -0.14 32.70 -18.31
N LYS A 375 1.16 32.45 -18.49
CA LYS A 375 1.99 31.60 -17.61
C LYS A 375 2.24 32.23 -16.22
N LEU A 376 2.58 31.40 -15.23
CA LEU A 376 2.97 31.79 -13.85
C LEU A 376 4.05 32.90 -13.85
N TRP A 377 3.72 34.05 -13.25
CA TRP A 377 4.28 35.38 -13.52
C TRP A 377 5.75 35.67 -13.16
N GLY A 378 6.41 36.45 -14.02
CA GLY A 378 7.56 37.31 -13.66
C GLY A 378 7.82 38.46 -14.66
N HIS A 379 6.93 38.64 -15.65
CA HIS A 379 7.02 39.66 -16.70
C HIS A 379 5.89 40.68 -16.52
N PRO A 380 6.07 41.99 -16.80
CA PRO A 380 5.10 43.06 -16.49
C PRO A 380 3.68 42.97 -17.11
N SER A 381 3.26 41.85 -17.71
CA SER A 381 2.02 41.74 -18.49
C SER A 381 1.28 40.39 -18.55
N GLY A 382 1.61 39.33 -17.79
CA GLY A 382 1.02 37.98 -18.00
C GLY A 382 0.11 37.39 -16.91
N GLY A 383 -1.22 37.58 -16.95
CA GLY A 383 -2.36 37.06 -16.13
C GLY A 383 -2.20 36.02 -14.98
N GLY A 384 -2.82 36.29 -13.80
CA GLY A 384 -2.75 35.45 -12.58
C GLY A 384 -3.79 34.34 -12.56
N ALA A 385 -3.81 33.51 -13.61
CA ALA A 385 -4.90 32.58 -13.90
C ALA A 385 -4.52 31.10 -13.79
N TYR A 386 -3.27 30.77 -13.43
CA TYR A 386 -2.77 29.40 -13.41
C TYR A 386 -2.00 29.11 -12.12
N TYR A 387 -1.89 27.83 -11.80
CA TYR A 387 -1.10 27.30 -10.71
C TYR A 387 -0.40 26.00 -11.09
N GLU A 388 0.50 25.52 -10.22
CA GLU A 388 1.40 24.42 -10.53
C GLU A 388 1.46 23.42 -9.39
N ARG A 389 1.48 22.15 -9.76
CA ARG A 389 1.82 21.04 -8.88
C ARG A 389 3.07 20.36 -9.37
N ILE A 390 3.92 20.02 -8.42
CA ILE A 390 5.13 19.23 -8.65
C ILE A 390 4.98 17.95 -7.85
N PHE A 391 5.31 16.82 -8.47
CA PHE A 391 5.34 15.51 -7.85
C PHE A 391 6.70 14.85 -8.06
N LEU A 392 7.01 13.86 -7.24
CA LEU A 392 8.21 13.03 -7.37
C LEU A 392 7.89 11.56 -7.06
N ARG A 393 8.67 10.62 -7.63
CA ARG A 393 8.64 9.19 -7.28
C ARG A 393 9.94 8.44 -7.54
#